data_AF-A0A2N2XYF6-F1
#
_entry.id   AF-A0A2N2XYF6-F1
#
_cell.length_a   1.000
_cell.length_b   1.000
_cell.length_c   1.000
_cell.angle_alpha   90.00
_cell.angle_beta   90.00
_cell.angle_gamma   90.00
#
_symmetry.space_group_name_H-M   'P 1'
#
loop_
_entity.id
_entity.type
_entity.pdbx_description
1 polymer ?
#
loop_
_entity_poly.entity_id
_entity_poly.type
_entity_poly.pdbx_seq_one_letter_code
_entity_poly.pdbx_strand_id
1 'polypeptide(L)'
;MKRANKIPKEKLVEAKELLANTALTQLEKDEDIFEFANTEVEFGYIYLRNDVFEGLFKVMTDKKTVYFAAQQGELMRLHDTFNEELFQGTIQQMISFNGDWK
;
A
#
# COMPACT_ATOMS: atom_id res chain seq x y z
N MET A 1 -18.67 -3.76 11.74
CA MET A 1 -17.75 -3.63 10.60
C MET A 1 -18.23 -4.52 9.47
N LYS A 2 -18.34 -4.00 8.24
CA LYS A 2 -18.63 -4.83 7.05
C LYS A 2 -17.40 -5.70 6.74
N ARG A 3 -17.61 -6.95 6.33
CA ARG A 3 -16.52 -7.87 5.96
C ARG A 3 -15.80 -7.35 4.71
N ALA A 4 -14.48 -7.40 4.72
CA ALA A 4 -13.67 -7.24 3.51
C ALA A 4 -13.91 -8.40 2.54
N ASN A 5 -13.68 -8.18 1.26
CA ASN A 5 -13.75 -9.22 0.24
C ASN A 5 -12.36 -9.53 -0.31
N LYS A 6 -12.05 -10.81 -0.49
CA LYS A 6 -10.86 -11.25 -1.23
C LYS A 6 -10.97 -10.76 -2.67
N ILE A 7 -9.86 -10.28 -3.21
CA ILE A 7 -9.79 -9.74 -4.56
C ILE A 7 -9.49 -10.87 -5.55
N PRO A 8 -10.22 -10.96 -6.67
CA PRO A 8 -9.86 -11.84 -7.79
C PRO A 8 -8.44 -11.53 -8.29
N LYS A 9 -7.68 -12.54 -8.70
CA LYS A 9 -6.26 -12.38 -9.04
C LYS A 9 -6.01 -11.29 -10.09
N GLU A 10 -6.89 -11.19 -11.08
CA GLU A 10 -6.81 -10.22 -12.18
C GLU A 10 -6.95 -8.78 -11.66
N LYS A 11 -7.94 -8.56 -10.78
CA LYS A 11 -8.16 -7.25 -10.14
C LYS A 11 -7.07 -6.89 -9.13
N LEU A 12 -6.39 -7.89 -8.54
CA LEU A 12 -5.29 -7.66 -7.61
C LEU A 12 -4.07 -7.07 -8.32
N VAL A 13 -3.76 -7.55 -9.53
CA VAL A 13 -2.66 -7.00 -10.33
C VAL A 13 -2.94 -5.55 -10.71
N GLU A 14 -4.13 -5.29 -11.26
CA GLU A 14 -4.57 -3.93 -11.62
C GLU A 14 -4.55 -2.97 -10.42
N ALA A 15 -5.03 -3.41 -9.26
CA ALA A 15 -4.99 -2.61 -8.03
C ALA A 15 -3.56 -2.27 -7.60
N LYS A 16 -2.65 -3.25 -7.64
CA LYS A 16 -1.25 -3.04 -7.27
C LYS A 16 -0.56 -2.06 -8.21
N GLU A 17 -0.77 -2.19 -9.51
CA GLU A 17 -0.19 -1.27 -10.50
C GLU A 17 -0.73 0.15 -10.32
N LEU A 18 -2.05 0.31 -10.14
CA LEU A 18 -2.67 1.62 -9.92
C LEU A 18 -2.13 2.30 -8.66
N LEU A 19 -2.09 1.58 -7.53
CA LEU A 19 -1.63 2.11 -6.25
C LEU A 19 -0.13 2.44 -6.28
N ALA A 20 0.68 1.56 -6.87
CA ALA A 20 2.12 1.78 -7.05
C ALA A 20 2.38 3.06 -7.86
N ASN A 21 1.78 3.17 -9.05
CA ASN A 21 1.97 4.34 -9.92
C ASN A 21 1.52 5.63 -9.24
N THR A 22 0.39 5.60 -8.54
CA THR A 22 -0.11 6.77 -7.80
C THR A 22 0.84 7.18 -6.68
N ALA A 23 1.39 6.23 -5.93
CA ALA A 23 2.37 6.50 -4.87
C ALA A 23 3.64 7.12 -5.44
N LEU A 24 4.17 6.60 -6.55
CA LEU A 24 5.37 7.13 -7.20
C LEU A 24 5.15 8.56 -7.69
N THR A 25 4.01 8.85 -8.33
CA THR A 25 3.66 10.22 -8.72
C THR A 25 3.51 11.18 -7.53
N GLN A 26 3.02 10.71 -6.38
CA GLN A 26 3.00 11.54 -5.15
C GLN A 26 4.42 11.84 -4.66
N LEU A 27 5.31 10.84 -4.64
CA LEU A 27 6.70 10.99 -4.21
C LEU A 27 7.50 11.94 -5.11
N GLU A 28 7.36 11.82 -6.43
CA GLU A 28 8.02 12.71 -7.40
C GLU A 28 7.64 14.18 -7.18
N LYS A 29 6.35 14.43 -6.89
CA LYS A 29 5.83 15.79 -6.65
C LYS A 29 6.25 16.38 -5.31
N ASP A 30 6.19 15.58 -4.25
CA ASP A 30 6.45 16.06 -2.88
C ASP A 30 7.94 16.29 -2.62
N GLU A 31 8.82 15.60 -3.35
CA GLU A 31 10.25 15.64 -3.09
C GLU A 31 11.05 16.44 -4.11
N ASP A 32 10.42 16.89 -5.21
CA ASP A 32 11.11 17.54 -6.34
C ASP A 32 12.28 16.65 -6.86
N ILE A 33 12.09 15.33 -6.77
CA ILE A 33 13.06 14.30 -7.14
C ILE A 33 12.64 13.69 -8.46
N PHE A 34 13.49 13.87 -9.47
CA PHE A 34 13.25 13.39 -10.83
C PHE A 34 13.61 11.90 -11.03
N GLU A 35 14.35 11.29 -10.11
CA GLU A 35 14.79 9.89 -10.23
C GLU A 35 14.84 9.18 -8.87
N PHE A 36 14.11 8.07 -8.76
CA PHE A 36 14.26 7.06 -7.71
C PHE A 36 14.85 5.79 -8.34
N ALA A 37 16.16 5.61 -8.25
CA ALA A 37 16.82 4.39 -8.70
C ALA A 37 16.51 3.21 -7.77
N ASN A 38 16.46 1.99 -8.31
CA ASN A 38 16.16 0.78 -7.55
C ASN A 38 14.84 0.84 -6.76
N THR A 39 13.82 1.45 -7.37
CA THR A 39 12.51 1.56 -6.75
C THR A 39 11.79 0.22 -6.74
N GLU A 40 11.41 -0.23 -5.54
CA GLU A 40 10.63 -1.44 -5.32
C GLU A 40 9.34 -1.11 -4.56
N VAL A 41 8.26 -1.83 -4.87
CA VAL A 41 6.97 -1.69 -4.19
C VAL A 41 6.60 -3.02 -3.54
N GLU A 42 6.43 -3.03 -2.23
CA GLU A 42 6.04 -4.21 -1.46
C GLU A 42 4.65 -4.03 -0.85
N PHE A 43 3.73 -4.90 -1.24
CA PHE A 43 2.36 -4.91 -0.73
C PHE A 43 2.25 -5.82 0.49
N GLY A 44 1.83 -5.25 1.61
CA GLY A 44 1.59 -5.98 2.85
C GLY A 44 0.25 -6.73 2.84
N TYR A 45 -0.84 -5.99 2.63
CA TYR A 45 -2.18 -6.56 2.54
C TYR A 45 -3.08 -5.68 1.68
N ILE A 46 -3.86 -6.28 0.77
CA ILE A 46 -4.80 -5.59 -0.11
C ILE A 46 -6.14 -6.34 -0.12
N TYR A 47 -7.24 -5.60 -0.05
CA TYR A 47 -8.59 -6.14 -0.07
C TYR A 47 -9.59 -5.14 -0.69
N LEU A 48 -10.78 -5.63 -1.04
CA LEU A 48 -11.89 -4.79 -1.48
C LEU A 48 -12.82 -4.50 -0.31
N ARG A 49 -13.21 -3.22 -0.15
CA ARG A 49 -14.29 -2.80 0.73
C ARG A 49 -15.20 -1.81 -0.02
N ASN A 50 -16.48 -2.15 -0.13
CA ASN A 50 -17.47 -1.36 -0.89
C ASN A 50 -16.99 -1.02 -2.32
N ASP A 51 -16.47 -2.02 -3.05
CA ASP A 51 -15.93 -1.88 -4.41
C ASP A 51 -14.71 -0.95 -4.56
N VAL A 52 -14.09 -0.57 -3.45
CA VAL A 52 -12.89 0.26 -3.41
C VAL A 52 -11.71 -0.54 -2.85
N PHE A 53 -10.54 -0.39 -3.47
CA PHE A 53 -9.32 -1.03 -3.00
C PHE A 53 -8.84 -0.37 -1.70
N GLU A 54 -8.61 -1.20 -0.71
CA GLU A 54 -7.93 -0.83 0.51
C GLU A 54 -6.67 -1.66 0.66
N GLY A 55 -5.63 -1.08 1.27
CA GLY A 55 -4.41 -1.81 1.51
C GLY A 55 -3.31 -1.02 2.17
N LEU A 56 -2.28 -1.75 2.60
CA LEU A 56 -1.07 -1.23 3.20
C LEU A 56 0.13 -1.72 2.39
N PHE A 57 1.00 -0.80 1.99
CA PHE A 57 2.19 -1.10 1.20
C PHE A 57 3.31 -0.10 1.47
N LYS A 58 4.51 -0.44 1.00
CA LYS A 58 5.68 0.44 1.07
C LYS A 58 6.35 0.57 -0.29
N VAL A 59 6.91 1.75 -0.53
CA VAL A 59 7.81 2.04 -1.64
C VAL A 59 9.20 2.18 -1.06
N MET A 60 10.14 1.39 -1.57
CA MET A 60 11.53 1.38 -1.15
C MET A 60 12.36 1.95 -2.30
N THR A 61 13.21 2.92 -1.99
CA THR A 61 14.15 3.52 -2.93
C THR A 61 15.56 3.42 -2.38
N ASP A 62 16.55 3.82 -3.17
CA ASP A 62 17.93 3.98 -2.73
C ASP A 62 18.11 4.92 -1.52
N LYS A 63 17.17 5.86 -1.33
CA LYS A 63 17.25 6.89 -0.29
C LYS A 63 16.45 6.56 0.96
N LYS A 64 15.27 5.94 0.81
CA LYS A 64 14.35 5.72 1.93
C LYS A 64 13.25 4.72 1.60
N THR A 65 12.55 4.33 2.66
CA THR A 65 11.28 3.61 2.59
C THR A 65 10.14 4.55 2.97
N VAL A 66 9.11 4.61 2.14
CA VAL A 66 7.89 5.37 2.40
C VAL A 66 6.70 4.43 2.45
N TYR A 67 5.86 4.57 3.48
CA TYR A 67 4.71 3.70 3.69
C TYR A 67 3.43 4.40 3.27
N PHE A 68 2.50 3.62 2.71
CA PHE A 68 1.25 4.11 2.18
C PHE A 68 0.07 3.25 2.64
N ALA A 69 -1.06 3.91 2.86
CA ALA A 69 -2.35 3.28 3.06
C ALA A 69 -3.32 3.74 1.97
N ALA A 70 -3.91 2.77 1.28
CA ALA A 70 -5.09 2.99 0.46
C ALA A 70 -6.32 2.75 1.35
N GLN A 71 -7.15 3.77 1.54
CA GLN A 71 -8.33 3.69 2.39
C GLN A 71 -9.43 4.58 1.85
N GLN A 72 -10.67 4.06 1.78
CA GLN A 72 -11.84 4.81 1.29
C GLN A 72 -11.66 5.43 -0.11
N GLY A 73 -10.75 4.88 -0.93
CA GLY A 73 -10.51 5.34 -2.31
C GLY A 73 -9.45 6.43 -2.40
N GLU A 74 -8.86 6.80 -1.27
CA GLU A 74 -7.76 7.73 -1.21
C GLU A 74 -6.46 7.00 -0.90
N LEU A 75 -5.37 7.49 -1.48
CA LEU A 75 -4.03 7.04 -1.18
C LEU A 75 -3.37 8.05 -0.26
N MET A 76 -3.00 7.61 0.94
CA MET A 76 -2.35 8.42 1.96
C MET A 76 -0.92 7.94 2.18
N ARG A 77 0.03 8.88 2.14
CA ARG A 77 1.37 8.67 2.71
C ARG A 77 1.26 8.63 4.23
N LEU A 78 1.81 7.60 4.85
CA LEU A 78 1.88 7.49 6.30
C LEU A 78 2.99 8.38 6.85
N HIS A 79 2.77 8.89 8.06
CA HIS A 79 3.69 9.81 8.73
C HIS A 79 5.11 9.22 8.84
N ASP A 80 6.15 10.06 8.84
CA ASP A 80 7.56 9.61 8.82
C ASP A 80 7.97 8.81 10.07
N THR A 81 7.15 8.82 11.13
CA THR A 81 7.32 7.97 12.32
C THR A 81 6.80 6.54 12.12
N PHE A 82 6.07 6.28 11.02
CA PHE A 82 5.64 4.95 10.64
C PHE A 82 6.83 4.17 10.08
N ASN A 83 7.04 2.96 10.58
CA ASN A 83 8.25 2.18 10.32
C ASN A 83 7.92 0.71 10.05
N GLU A 84 8.95 -0.11 9.83
CA GLU A 84 8.80 -1.52 9.48
C GLU A 84 8.08 -2.33 10.58
N GLU A 85 8.32 -2.03 11.85
CA GLU A 85 7.64 -2.71 12.98
C GLU A 85 6.13 -2.45 12.95
N LEU A 86 5.74 -1.18 12.76
CA LEU A 86 4.33 -0.79 12.63
C LEU A 86 3.70 -1.37 11.35
N PHE A 87 4.45 -1.42 10.25
CA PHE A 87 4.01 -2.03 9.00
C PHE A 87 3.67 -3.50 9.20
N GLN A 88 4.61 -4.29 9.72
CA GLN A 88 4.42 -5.73 9.96
C GLN A 88 3.32 -5.98 10.99
N GLY A 89 3.27 -5.22 12.08
CA GLY A 89 2.22 -5.32 13.08
C GLY A 89 0.82 -5.04 12.51
N THR A 90 0.70 -4.05 11.63
CA THR A 90 -0.57 -3.72 10.96
C THR A 90 -1.00 -4.82 9.99
N ILE A 91 -0.06 -5.38 9.21
CA ILE A 91 -0.33 -6.54 8.35
C ILE A 91 -0.85 -7.72 9.15
N GLN A 92 -0.20 -8.05 10.28
CA GLN A 92 -0.63 -9.14 11.15
C GLN A 92 -2.03 -8.91 11.71
N GLN A 93 -2.36 -7.68 12.11
CA GLN A 93 -3.72 -7.33 12.55
C GLN A 93 -4.75 -7.50 11.42
N MET A 94 -4.42 -7.05 10.20
CA MET A 94 -5.30 -7.21 9.03
C MET A 94 -5.51 -8.68 8.68
N ILE A 95 -4.46 -9.50 8.71
CA ILE A 95 -4.52 -10.95 8.48
C ILE A 95 -5.35 -11.62 9.59
N SER A 96 -5.14 -11.26 10.85
CA SER A 96 -5.91 -11.82 11.96
C SER A 96 -7.40 -11.52 11.86
N PHE A 97 -7.77 -10.32 11.38
CA PHE A 97 -9.16 -9.90 11.28
C PHE A 97 -9.87 -10.41 10.02
N ASN A 98 -9.18 -10.45 8.88
CA ASN A 98 -9.78 -10.78 7.57
C ASN A 98 -9.45 -12.20 7.08
N GLY A 99 -8.41 -12.83 7.64
CA GLY A 99 -7.83 -14.08 7.15
C GLY A 99 -6.63 -13.84 6.23
N ASP A 100 -5.77 -14.85 6.11
CA ASP A 100 -4.63 -14.80 5.20
C ASP A 100 -5.12 -15.06 3.76
N TRP A 101 -5.08 -14.01 2.93
CA TRP A 101 -5.57 -14.03 1.55
C TRP A 101 -4.45 -13.96 0.51
N LYS A 102 -3.21 -14.22 0.94
CA LYS A 102 -2.06 -14.39 0.04
C LYS A 102 -2.38 -15.25 -1.18
#